data_AF-A0A2R6N6W4-F1
#
_entry.id   AF-A0A2R6N6W4-F1
#
_cell.length_a   1.000
_cell.length_b   1.000
_cell.length_c   1.000
_cell.angle_alpha   90.00
_cell.angle_beta   90.00
_cell.angle_gamma   90.00
#
_symmetry.space_group_name_H-M   'P 1'
#
loop_
_entity.id
_entity.type
_entity.pdbx_description
1 polymer ?
#
loop_
_entity_poly.entity_id
_entity_poly.type
_entity_poly.pdbx_seq_one_letter_code
_entity_poly.pdbx_strand_id
1 'polypeptide(L)'
;MKRRRVLAVAGAASMGALSGCAGVADLLDDSEDGESDTPTPVDVDGSETPEPTETPDSDDDGITYTQPDGGGSGSGESGADTRGSDGPDVVTPENLAEREEIFETYNDGIGQINDGVRAREAAVGAFNNDQYGRCEREARASHQTFDRAEDTFADARDTAREIGNRDAADICQDAAEHATLMKNAMQELESVADLARDGHTDRANERLDRVRELETEAERLNPPDGDVILSVLDLN
;
A
#
# COMPACT_ATOMS: atom_id res chain seq x y z
N MET A 1 -38.60 -12.68 5.39
CA MET A 1 -37.28 -12.69 6.05
C MET A 1 -36.61 -11.35 5.77
N LYS A 2 -36.23 -10.57 6.80
CA LYS A 2 -35.51 -9.30 6.62
C LYS A 2 -34.06 -9.65 6.26
N ARG A 3 -33.60 -9.27 5.06
CA ARG A 3 -32.18 -9.38 4.69
C ARG A 3 -31.41 -8.36 5.53
N ARG A 4 -30.59 -8.83 6.47
CA ARG A 4 -29.59 -7.96 7.12
C ARG A 4 -28.58 -7.60 6.03
N ARG A 5 -28.35 -6.31 5.82
CA ARG A 5 -27.35 -5.83 4.86
C ARG A 5 -25.98 -5.86 5.54
N VAL A 6 -24.97 -6.34 4.82
CA VAL A 6 -23.58 -6.18 5.26
C VAL A 6 -23.22 -4.71 5.10
N LEU A 7 -22.40 -4.18 6.02
CA LEU A 7 -21.93 -2.80 5.90
C LEU A 7 -21.08 -2.66 4.63
N ALA A 8 -21.27 -1.54 3.92
CA ALA A 8 -20.39 -1.22 2.81
C ALA A 8 -18.96 -1.10 3.31
N VAL A 9 -18.03 -1.66 2.55
CA VAL A 9 -16.60 -1.47 2.79
C VAL A 9 -16.28 -0.07 2.26
N ALA A 10 -16.05 0.86 3.19
CA ALA A 10 -15.45 2.14 2.85
C ALA A 10 -13.99 1.83 2.47
N GLY A 11 -13.68 1.89 1.18
CA GLY A 11 -12.30 1.94 0.76
C GLY A 11 -11.74 3.27 1.26
N ALA A 12 -10.77 3.25 2.17
CA ALA A 12 -9.88 4.38 2.33
C ALA A 12 -9.27 4.61 0.94
N ALA A 13 -9.75 5.63 0.25
CA ALA A 13 -9.12 6.13 -0.96
C ALA A 13 -7.89 6.90 -0.50
N SER A 14 -6.86 6.16 -0.05
CA SER A 14 -5.52 6.68 0.11
C SER A 14 -4.96 6.91 -1.30
N MET A 15 -5.51 7.93 -1.97
CA MET A 15 -4.91 8.56 -3.15
C MET A 15 -3.69 9.36 -2.68
N GLY A 16 -2.70 8.67 -2.09
CA GLY A 16 -1.32 9.11 -2.20
C GLY A 16 -0.94 8.87 -3.65
N ALA A 17 -1.15 9.88 -4.50
CA ALA A 17 -0.65 9.85 -5.86
C ALA A 17 0.88 9.75 -5.78
N LEU A 18 1.41 8.52 -5.80
CA LEU A 18 2.81 8.23 -6.14
C LEU A 18 2.99 8.58 -7.62
N SER A 19 2.98 9.88 -7.91
CA SER A 19 3.22 10.47 -9.22
C SER A 19 4.73 10.48 -9.45
N GLY A 20 5.31 9.29 -9.69
CA GLY A 20 6.73 9.12 -9.93
C GLY A 20 7.01 8.16 -11.09
N CYS A 21 7.20 8.74 -12.28
CA CYS A 21 7.99 8.21 -13.40
C CYS A 21 7.64 6.83 -13.97
N ALA A 22 6.52 6.75 -14.70
CA ALA A 22 6.39 5.80 -15.80
C ALA A 22 7.37 6.19 -16.94
N GLY A 23 8.62 5.75 -16.82
CA GLY A 23 9.56 5.65 -17.94
C GLY A 23 9.12 4.51 -18.85
N VAL A 24 8.16 4.78 -19.72
CA VAL A 24 7.82 3.89 -20.84
C VAL A 24 9.04 3.77 -21.74
N ALA A 25 9.72 2.63 -21.64
CA ALA A 25 10.68 2.20 -22.63
C ALA A 25 9.94 2.01 -23.97
N ASP A 26 10.42 2.75 -24.95
CA ASP A 26 10.06 2.75 -26.35
C ASP A 26 10.30 1.34 -26.94
N LEU A 27 9.25 0.52 -26.99
CA LEU A 27 9.23 -0.70 -27.81
C LEU A 27 8.46 -0.39 -29.10
N LEU A 28 9.21 0.22 -30.03
CA LEU A 28 8.96 0.11 -31.45
C LEU A 28 9.07 -1.38 -31.83
N ASP A 29 7.95 -2.03 -32.10
CA ASP A 29 7.95 -3.17 -33.02
C ASP A 29 6.77 -3.08 -34.00
N ASP A 30 7.16 -3.25 -35.23
CA ASP A 30 6.48 -2.97 -36.49
C ASP A 30 5.69 -4.21 -36.90
N SER A 31 4.38 -4.10 -37.13
CA SER A 31 3.66 -5.04 -38.01
C SER A 31 2.22 -4.60 -38.33
N GLU A 32 2.09 -4.04 -39.53
CA GLU A 32 1.14 -4.41 -40.60
C GLU A 32 -0.37 -4.46 -40.30
N ASP A 33 -1.04 -3.42 -40.80
CA ASP A 33 -2.29 -3.44 -41.59
C ASP A 33 -3.34 -4.52 -41.28
N GLY A 34 -4.33 -4.10 -40.47
CA GLY A 34 -5.63 -4.75 -40.38
C GLY A 34 -6.74 -3.71 -40.37
N GLU A 35 -7.39 -3.51 -41.52
CA GLU A 35 -8.59 -2.69 -41.66
C GLU A 35 -9.69 -3.15 -40.68
N SER A 36 -10.03 -2.31 -39.70
CA SER A 36 -11.22 -2.52 -38.87
C SER A 36 -12.17 -1.33 -38.99
N ASP A 37 -13.32 -1.59 -39.61
CA ASP A 37 -14.50 -0.73 -39.70
C ASP A 37 -14.78 0.00 -38.37
N THR A 38 -14.71 1.33 -38.41
CA THR A 38 -15.12 2.17 -37.28
C THR A 38 -16.64 2.36 -37.30
N PRO A 39 -17.36 2.03 -36.22
CA PRO A 39 -18.75 2.45 -36.07
C PRO A 39 -18.82 3.96 -35.79
N THR A 40 -19.75 4.61 -36.46
CA THR A 40 -20.13 6.02 -36.30
C THR A 40 -20.45 6.37 -34.85
N PRO A 41 -20.01 7.54 -34.34
CA PRO A 41 -20.40 8.00 -33.01
C PRO A 41 -21.90 8.34 -32.98
N VAL A 42 -22.59 7.85 -31.96
CA VAL A 42 -23.96 8.23 -31.64
C VAL A 42 -23.89 9.46 -30.74
N ASP A 43 -24.45 10.57 -31.17
CA ASP A 43 -24.64 11.77 -30.37
C ASP A 43 -25.51 11.44 -29.14
N VAL A 44 -24.88 11.38 -27.96
CA VAL A 44 -25.57 11.32 -26.67
C VAL A 44 -25.66 12.75 -26.14
N ASP A 45 -26.76 13.41 -26.48
CA ASP A 45 -27.25 14.63 -25.85
C ASP A 45 -27.86 14.27 -24.48
N GLY A 46 -27.38 14.91 -23.41
CA GLY A 46 -27.78 14.58 -22.04
C GLY A 46 -26.93 15.25 -20.97
N SER A 47 -26.79 16.57 -21.05
CA SER A 47 -26.22 17.38 -19.98
C SER A 47 -27.21 17.51 -18.82
N GLU A 48 -27.00 16.76 -17.73
CA GLU A 48 -27.56 17.10 -16.42
C GLU A 48 -26.41 17.32 -15.46
N THR A 49 -26.07 18.60 -15.28
CA THR A 49 -25.13 19.07 -14.26
C THR A 49 -25.76 18.88 -12.89
N PRO A 50 -25.19 18.05 -11.99
CA PRO A 50 -25.71 17.95 -10.63
C PRO A 50 -25.45 19.25 -9.86
N GLU A 51 -26.48 19.75 -9.18
CA GLU A 51 -26.39 20.91 -8.29
C GLU A 51 -25.48 20.60 -7.08
N PRO A 52 -24.69 21.58 -6.61
CA PRO A 52 -23.84 21.40 -5.44
C PRO A 52 -24.70 21.19 -4.18
N THR A 53 -24.46 20.09 -3.48
CA THR A 53 -25.09 19.79 -2.20
C THR A 53 -24.41 20.62 -1.11
N GLU A 54 -25.18 21.44 -0.40
CA GLU A 54 -24.70 22.27 0.71
C GLU A 54 -24.13 21.39 1.83
N THR A 55 -22.90 21.66 2.22
CA THR A 55 -22.25 21.06 3.38
C THR A 55 -22.78 21.69 4.67
N PRO A 56 -23.23 20.91 5.67
CA PRO A 56 -23.57 21.46 6.97
C PRO A 56 -22.31 21.88 7.73
N ASP A 57 -22.33 23.12 8.25
CA ASP A 57 -21.38 23.64 9.23
C ASP A 57 -21.30 22.70 10.43
N SER A 58 -20.14 22.08 10.63
CA SER A 58 -19.86 21.27 11.82
C SER A 58 -19.26 22.19 12.88
N ASP A 59 -20.03 22.40 13.95
CA ASP A 59 -19.58 23.08 15.16
C ASP A 59 -18.37 22.36 15.78
N ASP A 60 -17.30 23.13 15.93
CA ASP A 60 -16.02 22.79 16.56
C ASP A 60 -16.19 22.66 18.08
N ASP A 61 -16.49 21.44 18.56
CA ASP A 61 -16.43 21.11 19.99
C ASP A 61 -14.98 20.76 20.36
N GLY A 62 -14.24 21.78 20.80
CA GLY A 62 -12.86 21.65 21.28
C GLY A 62 -12.73 20.67 22.45
N ILE A 63 -12.10 19.52 22.18
CA ILE A 63 -11.66 18.57 23.21
C ILE A 63 -10.22 18.93 23.61
N THR A 64 -10.05 19.41 24.85
CA THR A 64 -8.74 19.61 25.46
C THR A 64 -8.27 18.30 26.11
N TYR A 65 -7.17 17.73 25.60
CA TYR A 65 -6.52 16.58 26.21
C TYR A 65 -5.59 17.07 27.34
N THR A 66 -5.87 16.64 28.57
CA THR A 66 -4.98 16.82 29.72
C THR A 66 -3.97 15.68 29.72
N GLN A 67 -2.70 16.00 29.47
CA GLN A 67 -1.58 15.07 29.59
C GLN A 67 -1.31 14.74 31.07
N PRO A 68 -1.26 13.46 31.48
CA PRO A 68 -0.69 13.09 32.76
C PRO A 68 0.83 13.06 32.69
N ASP A 69 1.48 13.90 33.50
CA ASP A 69 2.90 13.85 33.82
C ASP A 69 3.25 12.53 34.52
N GLY A 70 3.68 11.54 33.72
CA GLY A 70 4.19 10.26 34.19
C GLY A 70 5.72 10.28 34.26
N GLY A 71 6.26 10.81 35.34
CA GLY A 71 7.69 10.73 35.66
C GLY A 71 8.12 9.28 35.93
N GLY A 72 9.01 8.77 35.08
CA GLY A 72 9.65 7.46 35.22
C GLY A 72 11.16 7.59 35.16
N SER A 73 11.79 7.94 36.30
CA SER A 73 13.23 7.79 36.50
C SER A 73 13.59 6.31 36.60
N GLY A 74 14.14 5.75 35.51
CA GLY A 74 14.83 4.46 35.51
C GLY A 74 16.32 4.67 35.28
N SER A 75 17.12 4.49 36.33
CA SER A 75 18.58 4.49 36.29
C SER A 75 19.10 3.05 36.28
N GLY A 76 20.09 2.76 35.43
CA GLY A 76 20.81 1.48 35.34
C GLY A 76 20.51 0.77 34.02
N GLU A 77 21.47 0.32 33.21
CA GLU A 77 22.83 -0.14 33.49
C GLU A 77 23.77 0.23 32.35
N SER A 78 25.00 0.61 32.74
CA SER A 78 26.13 0.85 31.87
C SER A 78 26.72 -0.50 31.44
N GLY A 79 26.57 -0.83 30.16
CA GLY A 79 27.16 -2.00 29.52
C GLY A 79 28.00 -1.59 28.31
N ALA A 80 29.31 -1.48 28.55
CA ALA A 80 30.44 -1.50 27.61
C ALA A 80 30.21 -1.10 26.13
N ASP A 81 30.67 0.12 25.83
CA ASP A 81 31.02 0.61 24.50
C ASP A 81 31.91 -0.37 23.72
N THR A 82 31.33 -1.18 22.82
CA THR A 82 31.98 -1.50 21.55
C THR A 82 31.64 -0.40 20.57
N ARG A 83 32.38 0.71 20.71
CA ARG A 83 32.44 1.83 19.77
C ARG A 83 33.08 1.32 18.46
N GLY A 84 32.33 0.48 17.74
CA GLY A 84 32.59 0.17 16.34
C GLY A 84 32.43 1.47 15.59
N SER A 85 33.51 1.92 14.98
CA SER A 85 33.62 3.19 14.29
C SER A 85 32.49 3.31 13.25
N ASP A 86 31.42 4.06 13.58
CA ASP A 86 30.49 4.64 12.61
C ASP A 86 31.28 5.71 11.82
N GLY A 87 32.20 5.24 10.98
CA GLY A 87 32.72 6.06 9.91
C GLY A 87 31.55 6.40 8.99
N PRO A 88 31.49 7.62 8.43
CA PRO A 88 30.48 7.93 7.43
C PRO A 88 30.51 6.84 6.37
N ASP A 89 29.33 6.40 5.94
CA ASP A 89 29.13 5.36 4.94
C ASP A 89 29.62 5.91 3.60
N VAL A 90 30.95 5.89 3.39
CA VAL A 90 31.57 6.49 2.21
C VAL A 90 31.16 5.64 1.02
N VAL A 91 30.42 6.24 0.09
CA VAL A 91 30.16 5.65 -1.22
C VAL A 91 31.50 5.28 -1.85
N THR A 92 31.76 3.98 -1.91
CA THR A 92 32.89 3.44 -2.65
C THR A 92 32.38 3.02 -4.03
N PRO A 93 33.24 3.06 -5.07
CA PRO A 93 32.90 2.45 -6.36
C PRO A 93 32.52 0.97 -6.24
N GLU A 94 32.95 0.30 -5.16
CA GLU A 94 32.68 -1.11 -4.89
C GLU A 94 31.24 -1.37 -4.41
N ASN A 95 30.54 -0.37 -3.85
CA ASN A 95 29.17 -0.52 -3.35
C ASN A 95 28.12 0.23 -4.20
N LEU A 96 28.53 0.85 -5.32
CA LEU A 96 27.63 1.63 -6.16
C LEU A 96 26.61 0.74 -6.87
N ALA A 97 27.04 -0.42 -7.38
CA ALA A 97 26.18 -1.36 -8.08
C ALA A 97 25.10 -1.92 -7.14
N GLU A 98 25.47 -2.24 -5.90
CA GLU A 98 24.55 -2.71 -4.86
C GLU A 98 23.57 -1.61 -4.45
N ARG A 99 24.00 -0.34 -4.40
CA ARG A 99 23.10 0.80 -4.14
C ARG A 99 22.08 0.96 -5.27
N GLU A 100 22.51 0.88 -6.53
CA GLU A 100 21.60 0.89 -7.69
C GLU A 100 20.62 -0.30 -7.64
N GLU A 101 21.10 -1.49 -7.30
CA GLU A 101 20.26 -2.70 -7.14
C GLU A 101 19.21 -2.54 -6.03
N ILE A 102 19.57 -1.97 -4.87
CA ILE A 102 18.61 -1.67 -3.79
C ILE A 102 17.53 -0.72 -4.31
N PHE A 103 17.90 0.33 -5.04
CA PHE A 103 16.95 1.31 -5.58
C PHE A 103 15.99 0.68 -6.60
N GLU A 104 16.51 -0.10 -7.55
CA GLU A 104 15.70 -0.78 -8.56
C GLU A 104 14.72 -1.77 -7.90
N THR A 105 15.22 -2.59 -6.98
CA THR A 105 14.43 -3.59 -6.25
C THR A 105 13.35 -2.93 -5.40
N TYR A 106 13.69 -1.84 -4.70
CA TYR A 106 12.71 -1.08 -3.92
C TYR A 106 11.58 -0.53 -4.81
N ASN A 107 11.89 0.06 -5.96
CA ASN A 107 10.86 0.58 -6.85
C ASN A 107 10.00 -0.50 -7.48
N ASP A 108 10.56 -1.68 -7.77
CA ASP A 108 9.76 -2.82 -8.21
C ASP A 108 8.74 -3.21 -7.12
N GLY A 109 9.17 -3.26 -5.85
CA GLY A 109 8.28 -3.47 -4.71
C GLY A 109 7.16 -2.42 -4.61
N ILE A 110 7.47 -1.14 -4.84
CA ILE A 110 6.45 -0.07 -4.90
C ILE A 110 5.47 -0.28 -6.06
N GLY A 111 5.97 -0.68 -7.24
CA GLY A 111 5.14 -1.05 -8.38
C GLY A 111 4.16 -2.17 -8.04
N GLN A 112 4.63 -3.19 -7.32
CA GLN A 112 3.81 -4.28 -6.83
C GLN A 112 2.77 -3.81 -5.79
N ILE A 113 3.11 -2.94 -4.84
CA ILE A 113 2.13 -2.33 -3.94
C ILE A 113 1.00 -1.64 -4.73
N ASN A 114 1.34 -0.86 -5.75
CA ASN A 114 0.37 -0.15 -6.58
C ASN A 114 -0.57 -1.11 -7.33
N ASP A 115 -0.04 -2.20 -7.87
CA ASP A 115 -0.82 -3.28 -8.47
C ASP A 115 -1.75 -3.95 -7.43
N GLY A 116 -1.24 -4.20 -6.23
CA GLY A 116 -1.98 -4.77 -5.10
C GLY A 116 -3.15 -3.89 -4.68
N VAL A 117 -2.93 -2.57 -4.56
CA VAL A 117 -3.96 -1.58 -4.23
C VAL A 117 -5.05 -1.54 -5.30
N ARG A 118 -4.70 -1.54 -6.59
CA ARG A 118 -5.69 -1.59 -7.69
C ARG A 118 -6.58 -2.84 -7.62
N ALA A 119 -5.99 -4.01 -7.36
CA ALA A 119 -6.76 -5.25 -7.19
C ALA A 119 -7.64 -5.21 -5.93
N ARG A 120 -7.15 -4.64 -4.82
CA ARG A 120 -7.94 -4.40 -3.60
C ARG A 120 -9.15 -3.51 -3.88
N GLU A 121 -8.97 -2.39 -4.57
CA GLU A 121 -10.07 -1.48 -4.93
C GLU A 121 -11.13 -2.20 -5.77
N ALA A 122 -10.71 -3.04 -6.71
CA ALA A 122 -11.62 -3.89 -7.47
C ALA A 122 -12.37 -4.91 -6.57
N ALA A 123 -11.69 -5.47 -5.56
CA ALA A 123 -12.29 -6.39 -4.59
C ALA A 123 -13.35 -5.70 -3.73
N VAL A 124 -13.03 -4.52 -3.20
CA VAL A 124 -13.95 -3.67 -2.41
C VAL A 124 -15.16 -3.26 -3.25
N GLY A 125 -14.93 -2.82 -4.49
CA GLY A 125 -16.00 -2.49 -5.44
C GLY A 125 -16.89 -3.70 -5.73
N ALA A 126 -16.32 -4.87 -5.94
CA ALA A 126 -17.09 -6.10 -6.15
C ALA A 126 -17.91 -6.48 -4.90
N PHE A 127 -17.35 -6.35 -3.71
CA PHE A 127 -18.05 -6.62 -2.45
C PHE A 127 -19.26 -5.72 -2.27
N ASN A 128 -19.08 -4.40 -2.48
CA ASN A 128 -20.14 -3.40 -2.35
C ASN A 128 -21.29 -3.59 -3.37
N ASN A 129 -21.03 -4.32 -4.47
CA ASN A 129 -22.03 -4.69 -5.47
C ASN A 129 -22.59 -6.11 -5.28
N ASP A 130 -22.42 -6.71 -4.09
CA ASP A 130 -22.83 -8.08 -3.76
C ASP A 130 -22.24 -9.16 -4.70
N GLN A 131 -21.12 -8.87 -5.37
CA GLN A 131 -20.41 -9.78 -6.26
C GLN A 131 -19.33 -10.57 -5.50
N TYR A 132 -19.72 -11.30 -4.44
CA TYR A 132 -18.76 -11.93 -3.51
C TYR A 132 -17.79 -12.92 -4.18
N GLY A 133 -18.20 -13.60 -5.25
CA GLY A 133 -17.31 -14.48 -6.02
C GLY A 133 -16.23 -13.73 -6.81
N ARG A 134 -16.52 -12.48 -7.24
CA ARG A 134 -15.51 -11.61 -7.83
C ARG A 134 -14.62 -11.01 -6.75
N CYS A 135 -15.22 -10.51 -5.66
CA CYS A 135 -14.48 -9.98 -4.51
C CYS A 135 -13.37 -10.94 -4.04
N GLU A 136 -13.68 -12.22 -3.84
CA GLU A 136 -12.69 -13.23 -3.42
C GLU A 136 -11.53 -13.37 -4.43
N ARG A 137 -11.80 -13.34 -5.73
CA ARG A 137 -10.74 -13.44 -6.76
C ARG A 137 -9.83 -12.21 -6.77
N GLU A 138 -10.41 -11.02 -6.72
CA GLU A 138 -9.66 -9.77 -6.74
C GLU A 138 -8.85 -9.59 -5.44
N ALA A 139 -9.43 -9.97 -4.28
CA ALA A 139 -8.74 -9.98 -3.00
C ALA A 139 -7.54 -10.95 -3.01
N ARG A 140 -7.72 -12.16 -3.59
CA ARG A 140 -6.62 -13.11 -3.77
C ARG A 140 -5.52 -12.61 -4.70
N ALA A 141 -5.90 -11.94 -5.79
CA ALA A 141 -4.93 -11.31 -6.69
C ALA A 141 -4.13 -10.24 -5.94
N SER A 142 -4.80 -9.37 -5.18
CA SER A 142 -4.18 -8.37 -4.33
C SER A 142 -3.24 -8.99 -3.28
N HIS A 143 -3.69 -10.04 -2.57
CA HIS A 143 -2.88 -10.81 -1.62
C HIS A 143 -1.57 -11.32 -2.25
N GLN A 144 -1.64 -11.94 -3.44
CA GLN A 144 -0.46 -12.45 -4.13
C GLN A 144 0.51 -11.35 -4.54
N THR A 145 0.01 -10.17 -4.88
CA THR A 145 0.87 -9.04 -5.22
C THR A 145 1.57 -8.47 -3.98
N PHE A 146 0.87 -8.33 -2.86
CA PHE A 146 1.49 -7.90 -1.60
C PHE A 146 2.50 -8.92 -1.07
N ASP A 147 2.27 -10.22 -1.27
CA ASP A 147 3.23 -11.29 -0.92
C ASP A 147 4.55 -11.14 -1.69
N ARG A 148 4.48 -10.88 -3.01
CA ARG A 148 5.69 -10.61 -3.80
C ARG A 148 6.37 -9.30 -3.37
N ALA A 149 5.58 -8.28 -3.02
CA ALA A 149 6.15 -6.99 -2.61
C ALA A 149 6.93 -7.14 -1.31
N GLU A 150 6.41 -7.92 -0.35
CA GLU A 150 7.11 -8.29 0.88
C GLU A 150 8.46 -8.96 0.59
N ASP A 151 8.48 -9.98 -0.27
CA ASP A 151 9.72 -10.66 -0.67
C ASP A 151 10.71 -9.70 -1.34
N THR A 152 10.22 -8.85 -2.25
CA THR A 152 11.04 -7.87 -2.99
C THR A 152 11.68 -6.85 -2.05
N PHE A 153 10.93 -6.31 -1.09
CA PHE A 153 11.49 -5.40 -0.08
C PHE A 153 12.43 -6.11 0.90
N ALA A 154 12.17 -7.38 1.23
CA ALA A 154 13.07 -8.18 2.06
C ALA A 154 14.43 -8.40 1.38
N ASP A 155 14.45 -8.65 0.07
CA ASP A 155 15.67 -8.77 -0.72
C ASP A 155 16.45 -7.44 -0.74
N ALA A 156 15.78 -6.32 -1.02
CA ALA A 156 16.41 -4.98 -0.99
C ALA A 156 16.99 -4.64 0.39
N ARG A 157 16.27 -4.99 1.47
CA ARG A 157 16.73 -4.81 2.86
C ARG A 157 17.99 -5.63 3.13
N ASP A 158 18.03 -6.88 2.68
CA ASP A 158 19.16 -7.76 2.96
C ASP A 158 20.41 -7.28 2.21
N THR A 159 20.29 -6.83 0.96
CA THR A 159 21.38 -6.15 0.22
C THR A 159 21.85 -4.87 0.94
N ALA A 160 20.92 -4.04 1.42
CA ALA A 160 21.26 -2.83 2.19
C ALA A 160 22.05 -3.15 3.47
N ARG A 161 21.70 -4.25 4.17
CA ARG A 161 22.43 -4.73 5.35
C ARG A 161 23.82 -5.25 5.00
N GLU A 162 23.97 -5.92 3.86
CA GLU A 162 25.26 -6.45 3.39
C GLU A 162 26.28 -5.33 3.14
N ILE A 163 25.85 -4.21 2.56
CA ILE A 163 26.72 -3.04 2.31
C ILE A 163 26.84 -2.09 3.51
N GLY A 164 26.11 -2.34 4.61
CA GLY A 164 26.16 -1.53 5.83
C GLY A 164 25.27 -0.27 5.82
N ASN A 165 24.39 -0.10 4.82
CA ASN A 165 23.47 1.04 4.76
C ASN A 165 22.22 0.77 5.62
N ARG A 166 22.32 1.16 6.91
CA ARG A 166 21.25 0.92 7.91
C ARG A 166 19.96 1.66 7.57
N ASP A 167 20.05 2.89 7.12
CA ASP A 167 18.87 3.72 6.84
C ASP A 167 18.06 3.14 5.66
N ALA A 168 18.73 2.67 4.60
CA ALA A 168 18.07 1.98 3.50
C ALA A 168 17.45 0.65 3.94
N ALA A 169 18.14 -0.10 4.81
CA ALA A 169 17.60 -1.35 5.36
C ALA A 169 16.34 -1.11 6.21
N ASP A 170 16.31 -0.07 7.03
CA ASP A 170 15.15 0.27 7.86
C ASP A 170 13.96 0.68 6.97
N ILE A 171 14.17 1.49 5.94
CA ILE A 171 13.13 1.86 4.96
C ILE A 171 12.56 0.61 4.25
N CYS A 172 13.42 -0.29 3.79
CA CYS A 172 12.98 -1.52 3.12
C CYS A 172 12.24 -2.46 4.10
N GLN A 173 12.64 -2.48 5.38
CA GLN A 173 11.93 -3.25 6.40
C GLN A 173 10.51 -2.71 6.64
N ASP A 174 10.35 -1.40 6.83
CA ASP A 174 9.03 -0.79 7.03
C ASP A 174 8.12 -1.04 5.81
N ALA A 175 8.68 -1.00 4.60
CA ALA A 175 7.95 -1.32 3.38
C ALA A 175 7.51 -2.79 3.28
N ALA A 176 8.37 -3.74 3.70
CA ALA A 176 8.01 -5.15 3.80
C ALA A 176 6.91 -5.40 4.85
N GLU A 177 6.99 -4.71 6.00
CA GLU A 177 5.97 -4.79 7.06
C GLU A 177 4.63 -4.21 6.60
N HIS A 178 4.64 -3.09 5.85
CA HIS A 178 3.44 -2.57 5.20
C HIS A 178 2.80 -3.60 4.25
N ALA A 179 3.60 -4.20 3.36
CA ALA A 179 3.13 -5.22 2.43
C ALA A 179 2.53 -6.44 3.17
N THR A 180 3.17 -6.87 4.26
CA THR A 180 2.69 -7.96 5.12
C THR A 180 1.31 -7.64 5.72
N LEU A 181 1.11 -6.43 6.24
CA LEU A 181 -0.18 -6.00 6.81
C LEU A 181 -1.28 -5.96 5.75
N MET A 182 -0.97 -5.43 4.57
CA MET A 182 -1.90 -5.39 3.44
C MET A 182 -2.24 -6.79 2.92
N LYS A 183 -1.27 -7.71 2.86
CA LYS A 183 -1.48 -9.13 2.55
C LYS A 183 -2.48 -9.76 3.51
N ASN A 184 -2.27 -9.58 4.82
CA ASN A 184 -3.15 -10.10 5.85
C ASN A 184 -4.56 -9.49 5.75
N ALA A 185 -4.67 -8.20 5.44
CA ALA A 185 -5.96 -7.54 5.23
C ALA A 185 -6.73 -8.17 4.06
N MET A 186 -6.05 -8.54 2.97
CA MET A 186 -6.69 -9.19 1.83
C MET A 186 -7.12 -10.62 2.12
N GLN A 187 -6.36 -11.38 2.92
CA GLN A 187 -6.78 -12.70 3.40
C GLN A 187 -8.05 -12.62 4.25
N GLU A 188 -8.15 -11.59 5.11
CA GLU A 188 -9.36 -11.32 5.88
C GLU A 188 -10.53 -10.94 4.96
N LEU A 189 -10.30 -10.12 3.93
CA LEU A 189 -11.31 -9.74 2.94
C LEU A 189 -11.84 -10.94 2.13
N GLU A 190 -10.99 -11.91 1.79
CA GLU A 190 -11.44 -13.19 1.20
C GLU A 190 -12.44 -13.91 2.12
N SER A 191 -12.12 -13.97 3.43
CA SER A 191 -12.98 -14.58 4.44
C SER A 191 -14.30 -13.80 4.62
N VAL A 192 -14.26 -12.47 4.56
CA VAL A 192 -15.46 -11.61 4.59
C VAL A 192 -16.37 -11.93 3.41
N ALA A 193 -15.81 -12.07 2.19
CA ALA A 193 -16.59 -12.37 0.99
C ALA A 193 -17.28 -13.75 1.08
N ASP A 194 -16.59 -14.75 1.60
CA ASP A 194 -17.14 -16.10 1.81
C ASP A 194 -18.26 -16.11 2.86
N LEU A 195 -18.03 -15.48 4.02
CA LEU A 195 -19.05 -15.35 5.07
C LEU A 195 -20.29 -14.59 4.60
N ALA A 196 -20.11 -13.52 3.83
CA ALA A 196 -21.22 -12.74 3.28
C ALA A 196 -22.04 -13.57 2.28
N ARG A 197 -21.38 -14.36 1.43
CA ARG A 197 -22.00 -15.30 0.48
C ARG A 197 -22.87 -16.33 1.18
N ASP A 198 -22.42 -16.84 2.32
CA ASP A 198 -23.15 -17.82 3.13
C ASP A 198 -24.22 -17.18 4.05
N GLY A 199 -24.36 -15.85 4.03
CA GLY A 199 -25.34 -15.12 4.83
C GLY A 199 -24.93 -14.93 6.29
N HIS A 200 -23.67 -15.18 6.64
CA HIS A 200 -23.09 -14.94 7.96
C HIS A 200 -22.70 -13.48 8.15
N THR A 201 -23.65 -12.56 7.99
CA THR A 201 -23.42 -11.10 7.96
C THR A 201 -22.75 -10.55 9.21
N ASP A 202 -23.13 -11.06 10.39
CA ASP A 202 -22.59 -10.56 11.66
C ASP A 202 -21.08 -10.89 11.76
N ARG A 203 -20.68 -12.13 11.40
CA ARG A 203 -19.26 -12.55 11.35
C ARG A 203 -18.48 -11.85 10.24
N ALA A 204 -19.12 -11.61 9.09
CA ALA A 204 -18.52 -10.86 8.00
C ALA A 204 -18.17 -9.42 8.44
N ASN A 205 -19.06 -8.77 9.20
CA ASN A 205 -18.80 -7.43 9.74
C ASN A 205 -17.65 -7.43 10.75
N GLU A 206 -17.58 -8.39 11.68
CA GLU A 206 -16.46 -8.52 12.64
C GLU A 206 -15.11 -8.66 11.92
N ARG A 207 -15.07 -9.45 10.84
CA ARG A 207 -13.87 -9.64 10.01
C ARG A 207 -13.52 -8.37 9.22
N LEU A 208 -14.54 -7.62 8.77
CA LEU A 208 -14.32 -6.35 8.09
C LEU A 208 -13.69 -5.30 9.00
N ASP A 209 -14.04 -5.29 10.29
CA ASP A 209 -13.38 -4.42 11.26
C ASP A 209 -11.89 -4.78 11.41
N ARG A 210 -11.54 -6.06 11.33
CA ARG A 210 -10.13 -6.50 11.29
C ARG A 210 -9.40 -6.05 10.03
N VAL A 211 -10.04 -6.09 8.86
CA VAL A 211 -9.48 -5.53 7.61
C VAL A 211 -9.11 -4.06 7.81
N ARG A 212 -10.02 -3.25 8.36
CA ARG A 212 -9.80 -1.81 8.60
C ARG A 212 -8.67 -1.55 9.59
N GLU A 213 -8.59 -2.36 10.65
CA GLU A 213 -7.52 -2.27 11.63
C GLU A 213 -6.14 -2.50 10.99
N LEU A 214 -6.02 -3.57 10.19
CA LEU A 214 -4.79 -3.89 9.47
C LEU A 214 -4.40 -2.81 8.45
N GLU A 215 -5.36 -2.29 7.70
CA GLU A 215 -5.13 -1.19 6.75
C GLU A 215 -4.67 0.09 7.47
N THR A 216 -5.29 0.42 8.60
CA THR A 216 -4.88 1.58 9.42
C THR A 216 -3.47 1.40 9.98
N GLU A 217 -3.09 0.17 10.34
CA GLU A 217 -1.73 -0.14 10.79
C GLU A 217 -0.74 -0.03 9.64
N ALA A 218 -1.09 -0.54 8.45
CA ALA A 218 -0.26 -0.44 7.24
C ALA A 218 -0.02 1.03 6.84
N GLU A 219 -1.04 1.88 6.92
CA GLU A 219 -0.95 3.31 6.63
C GLU A 219 0.06 4.06 7.52
N ARG A 220 0.34 3.55 8.74
CA ARG A 220 1.37 4.15 9.62
C ARG A 220 2.79 3.89 9.15
N LEU A 221 3.01 2.80 8.42
CA LEU A 221 4.30 2.39 7.87
C LEU A 221 4.50 2.86 6.43
N ASN A 222 3.49 3.52 5.84
CA ASN A 222 3.39 3.87 4.42
C ASN A 222 4.77 4.06 3.75
N PRO A 223 5.16 3.17 2.81
CA PRO A 223 6.49 3.18 2.21
C PRO A 223 6.79 4.55 1.59
N PRO A 224 7.97 5.12 1.84
CA PRO A 224 8.32 6.40 1.25
C PRO A 224 8.51 6.31 -0.27
N ASP A 225 8.39 7.44 -0.94
CA ASP A 225 8.61 7.55 -2.39
C ASP A 225 10.05 7.21 -2.78
N GLY A 226 10.25 6.84 -4.06
CA GLY A 226 11.56 6.54 -4.64
C GLY A 226 12.63 7.60 -4.39
N ASP A 227 12.26 8.88 -4.34
CA ASP A 227 13.20 9.98 -4.11
C ASP A 227 13.84 9.95 -2.72
N VAL A 228 13.13 9.45 -1.71
CA VAL A 228 13.66 9.32 -0.35
C VAL A 228 14.74 8.24 -0.32
N ILE A 229 14.47 7.09 -0.94
CA ILE A 229 15.44 5.99 -0.99
C ILE A 229 16.66 6.37 -1.85
N LEU A 230 16.48 7.12 -2.96
CA LEU A 230 17.61 7.68 -3.74
C LEU A 230 18.52 8.54 -2.88
N SER A 231 17.93 9.41 -2.05
CA SER A 231 18.68 10.29 -1.17
C SER A 231 19.44 9.53 -0.09
N VAL A 232 18.88 8.45 0.45
CA VAL A 232 19.54 7.61 1.47
C VAL A 232 20.66 6.74 0.87
N LEU A 233 20.52 6.39 -0.40
CA LEU A 233 21.53 5.64 -1.14
C LEU A 233 22.61 6.53 -1.77
N ASP A 234 22.55 7.85 -1.59
CA ASP A 234 23.48 8.82 -2.21
C ASP A 234 23.57 8.69 -3.74
N LEU A 235 22.46 8.40 -4.42
CA LEU A 235 22.39 8.19 -5.88
C LEU A 235 21.97 9.45 -6.68
N ASN A 236 21.97 10.61 -6.02
CA ASN A 236 21.52 11.89 -6.59
C ASN A 236 22.59 12.65 -7.39
#